data_AF-A0A7R7E6J8-F1
#
_entry.id   AF-A0A7R7E6J8-F1
#
_cell.length_a   1.000
_cell.length_b   1.000
_cell.length_c   1.000
_cell.angle_alpha   90.00
_cell.angle_beta   90.00
_cell.angle_gamma   90.00
#
_symmetry.space_group_name_H-M   'P 1'
#
loop_
_entity.id
_entity.type
_entity.pdbx_description
1 polymer ?
#
loop_
_entity_poly.entity_id
_entity_poly.type
_entity_poly.pdbx_seq_one_letter_code
_entity_poly.pdbx_strand_id
1 'polypeptide(L)'
;MTTVIWICCCGLVLIAVSYLGVFVNSISIPLNGPSGRRFLKKAVKKRGVDPNRIPDRVWWEIVEGSIATATLNGNFRAEFAWQLNREADAIARIMSGTTNESQDHQVRNILVRNGVIAPY
;
A
#
# COMPACT_ATOMS: atom_id res chain seq x y z
N MET A 1 -1.80 -8.87 -39.90
CA MET A 1 -0.95 -9.67 -38.98
C MET A 1 -0.06 -8.84 -38.06
N THR A 2 0.09 -7.52 -38.27
CA THR A 2 0.99 -6.65 -37.48
C THR A 2 0.40 -6.11 -36.17
N THR A 3 -0.92 -6.02 -36.03
CA THR A 3 -1.60 -5.45 -34.85
C THR A 3 -1.62 -6.39 -33.63
N VAL A 4 -1.68 -7.70 -33.86
CA VAL A 4 -1.72 -8.71 -32.77
C VAL A 4 -0.38 -8.80 -32.03
N ILE A 5 0.74 -8.58 -32.73
CA ILE A 5 2.09 -8.64 -32.16
C ILE A 5 2.33 -7.49 -31.18
N TRP A 6 1.79 -6.30 -31.47
CA TRP A 6 1.92 -5.14 -30.58
C TRP A 6 1.18 -5.32 -29.26
N ILE A 7 -0.01 -5.94 -29.27
CA ILE A 7 -0.80 -6.18 -28.05
C ILE A 7 -0.09 -7.18 -27.14
N CYS A 8 0.50 -8.24 -27.69
CA CYS A 8 1.28 -9.21 -26.92
C CYS A 8 2.55 -8.59 -26.31
N CYS A 9 3.26 -7.74 -27.05
CA CYS A 9 4.43 -7.03 -26.53
C CYS A 9 4.06 -6.03 -25.41
N CYS A 10 2.96 -5.27 -25.55
CA CYS A 10 2.49 -4.36 -24.50
C CYS A 10 2.06 -5.12 -23.23
N GLY A 11 1.39 -6.26 -23.37
CA GLY A 11 0.99 -7.10 -22.24
C GLY A 11 2.19 -7.63 -21.43
N LEU A 12 3.24 -8.11 -22.12
CA LEU A 12 4.45 -8.60 -21.47
C LEU A 12 5.25 -7.48 -20.81
N VAL A 13 5.28 -6.28 -21.40
CA VAL A 13 5.91 -5.10 -20.78
C VAL A 13 5.16 -4.66 -19.51
N LEU A 14 3.82 -4.70 -19.51
CA LEU A 14 3.04 -4.38 -18.32
C LEU A 14 3.26 -5.40 -17.18
N ILE A 15 3.36 -6.69 -17.50
CA ILE A 15 3.67 -7.75 -16.53
C ILE A 15 5.11 -7.62 -16.01
N ALA A 16 6.07 -7.30 -16.88
CA ALA A 16 7.47 -7.10 -16.48
C ALA A 16 7.67 -5.83 -15.64
N VAL A 17 6.95 -4.74 -15.94
CA VAL A 17 6.97 -3.49 -15.14
C VAL A 17 6.28 -3.69 -13.78
N SER A 18 5.22 -4.50 -13.72
CA SER A 18 4.59 -4.84 -12.43
C SER A 18 5.50 -5.75 -11.60
N TYR A 19 6.17 -6.74 -12.21
CA TYR A 19 7.17 -7.57 -11.53
C TYR A 19 8.41 -6.78 -11.09
N LEU A 20 8.96 -5.87 -11.93
CA LEU A 20 10.03 -4.96 -11.54
C LEU A 20 9.57 -3.98 -10.45
N GLY A 21 8.32 -3.54 -10.49
CA GLY A 21 7.70 -2.75 -9.43
C GLY A 21 7.65 -3.48 -8.09
N VAL A 22 7.40 -4.79 -8.10
CA VAL A 22 7.44 -5.67 -6.92
C VAL A 22 8.88 -5.93 -6.48
N PHE A 23 9.81 -6.15 -7.42
CA PHE A 23 11.21 -6.47 -7.13
C PHE A 23 12.02 -5.26 -6.62
N VAL A 24 11.81 -4.06 -7.18
CA VAL A 24 12.41 -2.81 -6.65
C VAL A 24 11.84 -2.45 -5.28
N ASN A 25 10.62 -2.89 -4.95
CA ASN A 25 10.06 -2.78 -3.60
C ASN A 25 10.77 -3.70 -2.58
N SER A 26 11.35 -4.82 -3.04
CA SER A 26 11.97 -5.84 -2.17
C SER A 26 13.32 -5.42 -1.55
N ILE A 27 14.01 -4.42 -2.12
CA ILE A 27 15.30 -3.93 -1.56
C ILE A 27 15.06 -2.85 -0.48
N SER A 28 13.82 -2.39 -0.31
CA SER A 28 13.40 -1.43 0.72
C SER A 28 12.49 -2.06 1.79
N ILE A 29 12.66 -3.35 2.10
CA ILE A 29 11.78 -4.05 3.05
C ILE A 29 11.86 -3.39 4.43
N PRO A 30 10.72 -2.95 5.00
CA PRO A 30 10.69 -2.33 6.30
C PRO A 30 11.06 -3.34 7.40
N LEU A 31 11.80 -2.87 8.40
CA LEU A 31 12.37 -3.67 9.49
C LEU A 31 11.77 -3.31 10.85
N ASN A 32 11.17 -2.13 10.95
CA ASN A 32 10.65 -1.54 12.19
C ASN A 32 9.64 -0.42 11.87
N GLY A 33 9.03 0.16 12.91
CA GLY A 33 8.05 1.25 12.77
C GLY A 33 8.51 2.44 11.90
N PRO A 34 9.68 3.05 12.16
CA PRO A 34 10.16 4.19 11.36
C PRO A 34 10.36 3.86 9.87
N SER A 35 10.95 2.70 9.55
CA SER A 35 11.14 2.26 8.16
C SER A 35 9.81 1.89 7.50
N GLY A 36 8.90 1.24 8.23
CA GLY A 36 7.54 0.93 7.80
C GLY A 36 6.74 2.18 7.45
N ARG A 37 6.83 3.23 8.27
CA ARG A 37 6.20 4.53 8.00
C ARG A 37 6.74 5.19 6.73
N ARG A 38 8.05 5.20 6.52
CA ARG A 38 8.66 5.72 5.28
C ARG A 38 8.22 4.93 4.06
N PHE A 39 8.20 3.60 4.19
CA PHE A 39 7.74 2.69 3.15
C PHE A 39 6.29 2.97 2.79
N LEU A 40 5.40 3.02 3.78
CA LEU A 40 3.97 3.27 3.61
C LEU A 40 3.71 4.64 2.95
N LYS A 41 4.35 5.72 3.43
CA LYS A 41 4.22 7.05 2.81
C LYS A 41 4.65 7.06 1.35
N LYS A 42 5.76 6.38 1.01
CA LYS A 42 6.24 6.25 -0.37
C LYS A 42 5.27 5.44 -1.22
N ALA A 43 4.76 4.35 -0.68
CA ALA A 43 3.82 3.44 -1.32
C ALA A 43 2.47 4.13 -1.62
N VAL A 44 1.96 4.93 -0.68
CA VAL A 44 0.74 5.74 -0.84
C VAL A 44 0.94 6.88 -1.84
N LYS A 45 2.08 7.58 -1.76
CA LYS A 45 2.44 8.61 -2.75
C LYS A 45 2.48 8.06 -4.18
N LYS A 46 3.03 6.86 -4.36
CA LYS A 46 3.08 6.17 -5.66
C LYS A 46 1.69 5.84 -6.22
N ARG A 47 0.68 5.71 -5.35
CA ARG A 47 -0.73 5.45 -5.70
C ARG A 47 -1.54 6.73 -5.94
N GLY A 48 -0.90 7.90 -5.96
CA GLY A 48 -1.56 9.17 -6.28
C GLY A 48 -2.20 9.89 -5.09
N VAL A 49 -2.03 9.38 -3.86
CA VAL A 49 -2.51 10.07 -2.65
C VAL A 49 -1.40 10.95 -2.09
N ASP A 50 -1.73 12.22 -1.82
CA ASP A 50 -0.82 13.15 -1.16
C ASP A 50 -0.63 12.78 0.33
N PRO A 51 0.59 12.38 0.75
CA PRO A 51 0.84 11.98 2.14
C PRO A 51 0.63 13.10 3.15
N ASN A 52 0.68 14.36 2.73
CA ASN A 52 0.49 15.52 3.62
C ASN A 52 -0.96 15.71 4.05
N ARG A 53 -1.92 15.07 3.35
CA ARG A 53 -3.35 15.08 3.73
C ARG A 53 -3.67 14.18 4.91
N ILE A 54 -2.74 13.30 5.29
CA ILE A 54 -2.93 12.33 6.36
C ILE A 54 -2.05 12.73 7.56
N PRO A 55 -2.64 13.00 8.74
CA PRO A 55 -1.91 13.40 9.93
C PRO A 55 -0.83 12.40 10.34
N ASP A 56 0.26 12.89 10.92
CA ASP A 56 1.44 12.08 11.22
C ASP A 56 1.18 10.89 12.16
N ARG A 57 0.21 11.03 13.08
CA ARG A 57 -0.26 9.98 14.00
C ARG A 57 -0.92 8.80 13.29
N VAL A 58 -1.64 9.03 12.20
CA VAL A 58 -2.37 7.98 11.46
C VAL A 58 -1.40 6.98 10.86
N TRP A 59 -0.29 7.48 10.31
CA TRP A 59 0.75 6.62 9.74
C TRP A 59 1.35 5.68 10.78
N TRP A 60 1.51 6.15 12.02
CA TRP A 60 2.02 5.32 13.11
C TRP A 60 1.04 4.24 13.49
N GLU A 61 -0.24 4.60 13.65
CA GLU A 61 -1.29 3.68 14.05
C GLU A 61 -1.51 2.54 13.03
N ILE A 62 -1.47 2.86 11.72
CA ILE A 62 -1.54 1.84 10.65
C ILE A 62 -0.30 0.93 10.71
N VAL A 63 0.88 1.51 10.89
CA VAL A 63 2.14 0.75 10.94
C VAL A 63 2.19 -0.16 12.17
N GLU A 64 1.71 0.29 13.33
CA GLU A 64 1.62 -0.54 14.54
C GLU A 64 0.66 -1.72 14.37
N GLY A 65 -0.51 -1.49 13.75
CA GLY A 65 -1.43 -2.58 13.40
C GLY A 65 -0.80 -3.60 12.44
N SER A 66 -0.04 -3.12 11.44
CA SER A 66 0.70 -3.98 10.52
C SER A 66 1.81 -4.78 11.22
N ILE A 67 2.53 -4.17 12.18
CA ILE A 67 3.55 -4.86 12.99
C ILE A 67 2.90 -5.94 13.85
N ALA A 68 1.81 -5.62 14.55
CA ALA A 68 1.10 -6.58 15.39
C ALA A 68 0.66 -7.81 14.58
N THR A 69 0.15 -7.60 13.37
CA THR A 69 -0.26 -8.69 12.49
C THR A 69 0.93 -9.49 11.95
N ALA A 70 2.00 -8.81 11.51
CA ALA A 70 3.18 -9.47 10.96
C ALA A 70 3.96 -10.29 12.02
N THR A 71 3.95 -9.86 13.28
CA THR A 71 4.59 -10.59 14.39
C THR A 71 3.94 -11.95 14.65
N LEU A 72 2.66 -12.10 14.34
CA LEU A 72 1.94 -13.36 14.50
C LEU A 72 2.24 -14.37 13.36
N ASN A 73 2.95 -13.95 12.32
CA ASN A 73 3.24 -14.76 11.14
C ASN A 73 4.73 -15.17 11.08
N GLY A 74 5.01 -16.34 10.48
CA GLY A 74 6.33 -16.97 10.51
C GLY A 74 7.46 -16.22 9.78
N ASN A 75 7.15 -15.28 8.89
CA ASN A 75 8.15 -14.44 8.22
C ASN A 75 7.83 -12.95 8.38
N PHE A 76 8.15 -12.41 9.55
CA PHE A 76 7.86 -11.01 9.92
C PHE A 76 8.19 -10.01 8.82
N ARG A 77 9.35 -10.11 8.17
CA ARG A 77 9.79 -9.11 7.18
C ARG A 77 8.93 -9.13 5.92
N ALA A 78 8.66 -10.31 5.38
CA ALA A 78 7.82 -10.46 4.19
C ALA A 78 6.38 -10.05 4.50
N GLU A 79 5.88 -10.48 5.65
CA GLU A 79 4.52 -10.20 6.12
C GLU A 79 4.30 -8.72 6.40
N PHE A 80 5.25 -8.07 7.06
CA PHE A 80 5.18 -6.63 7.33
C PHE A 80 5.20 -5.82 6.03
N ALA A 81 6.05 -6.18 5.07
CA ALA A 81 6.07 -5.54 3.76
C ALA A 81 4.77 -5.77 2.99
N TRP A 82 4.21 -6.98 3.06
CA TRP A 82 2.95 -7.32 2.42
C TRP A 82 1.78 -6.54 3.01
N GLN A 83 1.67 -6.48 4.35
CA GLN A 83 0.64 -5.70 5.03
C GLN A 83 0.74 -4.22 4.65
N LEU A 84 1.92 -3.60 4.74
CA LEU A 84 2.06 -2.18 4.39
C LEU A 84 1.73 -1.87 2.92
N ASN A 85 1.89 -2.83 2.00
CA ASN A 85 1.40 -2.65 0.64
C ASN A 85 -0.13 -2.67 0.58
N ARG A 86 -0.77 -3.63 1.27
CA ARG A 86 -2.24 -3.69 1.37
C ARG A 86 -2.82 -2.44 2.01
N GLU A 87 -2.21 -1.94 3.08
CA GLU A 87 -2.64 -0.68 3.70
C GLU A 87 -2.51 0.50 2.74
N ALA A 88 -1.46 0.52 1.91
CA ALA A 88 -1.30 1.57 0.90
C ALA A 88 -2.38 1.49 -0.20
N ASP A 89 -2.78 0.28 -0.62
CA ASP A 89 -3.88 0.07 -1.56
C ASP A 89 -5.23 0.50 -0.95
N ALA A 90 -5.49 0.11 0.30
CA ALA A 90 -6.68 0.52 1.05
C ALA A 90 -6.78 2.05 1.17
N ILE A 91 -5.68 2.72 1.58
CA ILE A 91 -5.64 4.19 1.64
C ILE A 91 -5.95 4.80 0.28
N ALA A 92 -5.38 4.26 -0.81
CA ALA A 92 -5.63 4.78 -2.15
C ALA A 92 -7.11 4.67 -2.54
N ARG A 93 -7.73 3.50 -2.33
CA ARG A 93 -9.17 3.27 -2.61
C ARG A 93 -10.08 4.17 -1.78
N ILE A 94 -9.80 4.28 -0.48
CA ILE A 94 -10.56 5.12 0.44
C ILE A 94 -10.49 6.58 0.03
N MET A 95 -9.29 7.06 -0.31
CA MET A 95 -9.07 8.45 -0.70
C MET A 95 -9.61 8.78 -2.10
N SER A 96 -9.73 7.79 -2.99
CA SER A 96 -10.33 7.95 -4.32
C SER A 96 -11.85 7.80 -4.33
N GLY A 97 -12.48 7.41 -3.21
CA GLY A 97 -13.93 7.14 -3.15
C GLY A 97 -14.31 5.90 -3.97
N THR A 98 -13.40 4.93 -4.09
CA THR A 98 -13.66 3.65 -4.76
C THR A 98 -14.13 2.63 -3.74
N THR A 99 -15.00 1.70 -4.16
CA THR A 99 -15.63 0.68 -3.31
C THR A 99 -14.63 0.05 -2.35
N ASN A 100 -14.91 0.19 -1.04
CA ASN A 100 -14.09 -0.38 0.01
C ASN A 100 -14.29 -1.89 0.07
N GLU A 101 -13.21 -2.65 0.16
CA GLU A 101 -13.29 -4.08 0.51
C GLU A 101 -13.47 -4.22 2.03
N SER A 102 -13.97 -5.36 2.51
CA SER A 102 -14.16 -5.59 3.95
C SER A 102 -12.86 -5.43 4.75
N GLN A 103 -11.73 -5.76 4.13
CA GLN A 103 -10.39 -5.58 4.69
C GLN A 103 -9.96 -4.11 4.85
N ASP A 104 -10.59 -3.17 4.15
CA ASP A 104 -10.27 -1.75 4.23
C ASP A 104 -10.93 -1.05 5.43
N HIS A 105 -11.88 -1.72 6.10
CA HIS A 105 -12.63 -1.14 7.23
C HIS A 105 -11.73 -0.69 8.38
N GLN A 106 -10.67 -1.44 8.69
CA GLN A 106 -9.72 -1.07 9.74
C GLN A 106 -9.00 0.24 9.41
N VAL A 107 -8.46 0.35 8.19
CA VAL A 107 -7.76 1.55 7.71
C VAL A 107 -8.71 2.73 7.64
N ARG A 108 -9.92 2.54 7.12
CA ARG A 108 -10.95 3.58 7.08
C ARG A 108 -11.29 4.07 8.49
N ASN A 109 -11.49 3.16 9.44
CA ASN A 109 -11.77 3.54 10.83
C ASN A 109 -10.62 4.38 11.42
N ILE A 110 -9.38 3.96 11.20
CA ILE A 110 -8.17 4.72 11.60
C ILE A 110 -8.15 6.11 10.94
N LEU A 111 -8.43 6.22 9.64
CA LEU A 111 -8.45 7.50 8.93
C LEU A 111 -9.55 8.43 9.48
N VAL A 112 -10.79 7.93 9.55
CA VAL A 112 -11.97 8.71 9.96
C VAL A 112 -11.89 9.15 11.42
N ARG A 113 -11.50 8.24 12.35
CA ARG A 113 -11.36 8.60 13.77
C ARG A 113 -10.31 9.69 14.01
N ASN A 114 -9.34 9.80 13.11
CA ASN A 114 -8.29 10.80 13.15
C ASN A 114 -8.61 12.05 12.33
N GLY A 115 -9.84 12.19 11.80
CA GLY A 115 -10.30 13.39 11.10
C GLY A 115 -9.92 13.47 9.63
N VAL A 116 -9.49 12.36 9.01
CA VAL A 116 -9.24 12.30 7.57
C VAL A 116 -10.56 12.09 6.82
N ILE A 117 -10.81 12.94 5.82
CA ILE A 117 -12.00 12.82 4.96
C ILE A 117 -11.85 11.59 4.07
N ALA A 118 -12.74 10.62 4.24
CA ALA A 118 -12.76 9.33 3.54
C ALA A 118 -14.07 9.18 2.73
N PRO A 119 -14.10 9.61 1.45
CA PRO A 119 -15.29 9.52 0.61
C PRO A 119 -15.74 8.06 0.43
N TYR A 120 -17.06 7.83 0.32
CA TYR A 120 -17.64 6.51 0.07
C TYR A 120 -17.74 6.20 -1.41
#